data_AF-A0A6P7GNW1-F1
#
_entry.id   AF-A0A6P7GNW1-F1
#
_cell.length_a   1.000
_cell.length_b   1.000
_cell.length_c   1.000
_cell.angle_alpha   90.00
_cell.angle_beta   90.00
_cell.angle_gamma   90.00
#
_symmetry.space_group_name_H-M   'P 1'
#
loop_
_entity.id
_entity.type
_entity.pdbx_description
1 polymer ?
#
loop_
_entity_poly.entity_id
_entity_poly.type
_entity_poly.pdbx_seq_one_letter_code
_entity_poly.pdbx_strand_id
1 'polypeptide(L)'
;MMFGLLERRRLYFWDIGNSNVEENKKYRKKVLRYASFVNWFFLIATIFACSSFVLQPLVFRRKVLGFNTYVPESISYYAMAVYQFYIMLLALTGVLPFDLCVTYILCLISIQWKSLNTEIKNILDDEIVTLEDQKLFKTKVRRCVEHHNFLKRYIEDYNKSISLGLLAYLLMFVMSNCLNLFIVSSGPEVRELVKCILYQFNLANQFILTYVIPAQFLSTEF
;
A
#
# COMPACT_ATOMS: atom_id res chain seq x y z
N MET A 1 6.55 0.41 -17.12
CA MET A 1 7.44 0.86 -16.02
C MET A 1 7.38 -0.06 -14.81
N MET A 2 6.20 -0.33 -14.24
CA MET A 2 6.04 -1.17 -13.03
C MET A 2 6.48 -2.64 -13.20
N PHE A 3 6.24 -3.26 -14.35
CA PHE A 3 6.73 -4.62 -14.65
C PHE A 3 8.27 -4.72 -14.65
N GLY A 4 8.98 -3.71 -15.15
CA GLY A 4 10.45 -3.68 -15.12
C GLY A 4 11.02 -3.46 -13.71
N LEU A 5 10.24 -2.92 -12.77
CA LEU A 5 10.60 -2.87 -11.35
C LEU A 5 10.42 -4.25 -10.70
N LEU A 6 9.34 -4.96 -11.02
CA LEU A 6 9.11 -6.32 -10.52
C LEU A 6 10.18 -7.31 -11.00
N GLU A 7 10.66 -7.15 -12.23
CA GLU A 7 11.73 -7.98 -12.79
C GLU A 7 13.09 -7.67 -12.16
N ARG A 8 13.45 -6.37 -12.02
CA ARG A 8 14.67 -5.97 -11.30
C ARG A 8 14.65 -6.40 -9.83
N ARG A 9 13.49 -6.38 -9.18
CA ARG A 9 13.30 -6.97 -7.85
C ARG A 9 13.69 -8.44 -7.85
N ARG A 10 13.17 -9.25 -8.78
CA ARG A 10 13.43 -10.69 -8.84
C ARG A 10 14.91 -11.02 -9.03
N LEU A 11 15.62 -10.20 -9.80
CA LEU A 11 17.01 -10.49 -10.21
C LEU A 11 18.06 -9.97 -9.23
N TYR A 12 17.83 -8.84 -8.57
CA TYR A 12 18.89 -8.11 -7.83
C TYR A 12 18.65 -7.96 -6.33
N PHE A 13 17.47 -8.35 -5.83
CA PHE A 13 17.25 -8.36 -4.40
C PHE A 13 18.10 -9.46 -3.77
N TRP A 14 18.77 -9.13 -2.67
CA TRP A 14 19.53 -10.13 -1.93
C TRP A 14 18.60 -11.23 -1.44
N ASP A 15 19.11 -12.46 -1.49
CA ASP A 15 18.37 -13.62 -1.04
C ASP A 15 18.20 -13.57 0.49
N ILE A 16 17.01 -13.11 0.89
CA ILE A 16 16.62 -12.79 2.27
C ILE A 16 16.54 -14.08 3.13
N GLY A 17 16.68 -15.26 2.53
CA GLY A 17 16.69 -16.56 3.23
C GLY A 17 17.99 -16.87 3.98
N ASN A 18 19.14 -16.29 3.57
CA ASN A 18 20.46 -16.72 4.03
C ASN A 18 21.08 -15.87 5.16
N SER A 19 20.43 -14.80 5.63
CA SER A 19 20.96 -14.01 6.74
C SER A 19 20.70 -14.74 8.07
N ASN A 20 21.76 -15.27 8.70
CA ASN A 20 21.68 -15.95 10.01
C ASN A 20 21.41 -14.99 11.19
N VAL A 21 21.31 -13.69 10.94
CA VAL A 21 21.09 -12.69 12.00
C VAL A 21 19.63 -12.70 12.46
N GLU A 22 19.40 -13.08 13.72
CA GLU A 22 18.08 -13.20 14.34
C GLU A 22 17.30 -11.87 14.33
N GLU A 23 18.00 -10.74 14.42
CA GLU A 23 17.41 -9.39 14.33
C GLU A 23 16.72 -9.17 12.98
N ASN A 24 17.36 -9.57 11.87
CA ASN A 24 16.79 -9.44 10.52
C ASN A 24 15.58 -10.35 10.33
N LYS A 25 15.62 -11.57 10.88
CA LYS A 25 14.47 -12.48 10.86
C LYS A 25 13.28 -11.90 11.61
N LYS A 26 13.52 -11.30 12.79
CA LYS A 26 12.48 -10.65 13.61
C LYS A 26 11.89 -9.41 12.90
N TYR A 27 12.73 -8.55 12.33
CA TYR A 27 12.28 -7.37 11.58
C TYR A 27 11.47 -7.77 10.34
N ARG A 28 11.97 -8.72 9.55
CA ARG A 28 11.26 -9.28 8.39
C ARG A 28 9.90 -9.83 8.78
N LYS A 29 9.82 -10.62 9.85
CA LYS A 29 8.55 -11.18 10.34
C LYS A 29 7.58 -10.08 10.76
N LYS A 30 8.06 -9.01 11.40
CA LYS A 30 7.26 -7.84 11.76
C LYS A 30 6.69 -7.13 10.52
N VAL A 31 7.53 -6.79 9.55
CA VAL A 31 7.14 -6.06 8.34
C VAL A 31 6.21 -6.91 7.44
N LEU A 32 6.50 -8.20 7.26
CA LEU A 32 5.63 -9.08 6.49
C LEU A 32 4.29 -9.33 7.19
N ARG A 33 4.28 -9.45 8.52
CA ARG A 33 3.03 -9.55 9.28
C ARG A 33 2.20 -8.29 9.13
N TYR A 34 2.83 -7.12 9.09
CA TYR A 34 2.14 -5.86 8.80
C TYR A 34 1.52 -5.88 7.40
N ALA A 35 2.28 -6.23 6.36
CA ALA A 35 1.75 -6.31 5.00
C ALA A 35 0.57 -7.30 4.89
N SER A 36 0.68 -8.47 5.54
CA SER A 36 -0.41 -9.44 5.60
C SER A 36 -1.63 -8.93 6.36
N PHE A 37 -1.41 -8.19 7.46
CA PHE A 37 -2.49 -7.56 8.23
C PHE A 37 -3.24 -6.53 7.38
N VAL A 38 -2.51 -5.65 6.70
CA VAL A 38 -3.09 -4.64 5.81
C VAL A 38 -3.91 -5.30 4.70
N ASN A 39 -3.36 -6.33 4.05
CA ASN A 39 -4.08 -7.09 3.02
C ASN A 39 -5.37 -7.72 3.56
N TRP A 40 -5.30 -8.38 4.72
CA TRP A 40 -6.46 -9.04 5.31
C TRP A 40 -7.53 -8.03 5.77
N PHE A 41 -7.11 -6.90 6.34
CA PHE A 41 -8.00 -5.82 6.72
C PHE A 41 -8.79 -5.28 5.52
N PHE A 42 -8.10 -4.94 4.42
CA PHE A 42 -8.76 -4.43 3.21
C PHE A 42 -9.61 -5.50 2.51
N LEU A 43 -9.21 -6.77 2.55
CA LEU A 43 -10.03 -7.86 2.02
C LEU A 43 -11.36 -7.98 2.76
N ILE A 44 -11.34 -7.95 4.09
CA ILE A 44 -12.58 -7.97 4.90
C ILE A 44 -13.42 -6.72 4.66
N ALA A 45 -12.79 -5.54 4.66
CA ALA A 45 -13.49 -4.28 4.39
C ALA A 45 -14.18 -4.31 3.02
N THR A 46 -13.55 -4.90 2.01
CA THR A 46 -14.12 -5.08 0.67
C THR A 46 -15.33 -6.02 0.68
N ILE A 47 -15.23 -7.16 1.36
CA ILE A 47 -16.34 -8.11 1.50
C ILE A 47 -17.52 -7.43 2.20
N PHE A 48 -17.25 -6.68 3.26
CA PHE A 48 -18.27 -5.93 4.00
C PHE A 48 -18.91 -4.82 3.15
N ALA A 49 -18.11 -4.08 2.36
CA ALA A 49 -18.62 -3.07 1.44
C ALA A 49 -19.53 -3.71 0.37
N CYS A 50 -19.08 -4.79 -0.27
CA CYS A 50 -19.86 -5.51 -1.27
C CYS A 50 -21.17 -6.07 -0.69
N SER A 51 -21.13 -6.66 0.50
CA SER A 51 -22.33 -7.19 1.14
C SER A 51 -23.31 -6.08 1.52
N SER A 52 -22.82 -4.93 1.99
CA SER A 52 -23.66 -3.77 2.29
C SER A 52 -24.46 -3.28 1.09
N PHE A 53 -23.86 -3.27 -0.11
CA PHE A 53 -24.52 -2.87 -1.36
C PHE A 53 -25.64 -3.83 -1.76
N VAL A 54 -25.44 -5.14 -1.58
CA VAL A 54 -26.44 -6.17 -1.89
C VAL A 54 -27.58 -6.16 -0.86
N LEU A 55 -27.25 -5.92 0.41
CA LEU A 55 -28.21 -5.96 1.52
C LEU A 55 -29.05 -4.68 1.67
N GLN A 56 -28.59 -3.55 1.13
CA GLN A 56 -29.28 -2.25 1.19
C GLN A 56 -30.77 -2.32 0.81
N PRO A 57 -31.19 -2.90 -0.34
CA PRO A 57 -32.60 -3.01 -0.69
C PRO A 57 -33.41 -3.89 0.27
N LEU A 58 -32.80 -4.91 0.89
CA LEU A 58 -33.46 -5.80 1.86
C LEU A 58 -33.69 -5.09 3.20
N VAL A 59 -32.68 -4.34 3.68
CA VAL A 59 -32.74 -3.62 4.95
C VAL A 59 -33.74 -2.47 4.90
N PHE A 60 -33.72 -1.67 3.84
CA PHE A 60 -34.61 -0.51 3.71
C PHE A 60 -36.00 -0.86 3.18
N ARG A 61 -36.24 -2.13 2.78
CA ARG A 61 -37.49 -2.61 2.16
C ARG A 61 -37.98 -1.72 1.01
N ARG A 62 -37.05 -1.07 0.32
CA ARG A 62 -37.30 -0.14 -0.79
C ARG A 62 -36.26 -0.40 -1.88
N LYS A 63 -36.64 -0.12 -3.13
CA LYS A 63 -35.72 -0.16 -4.29
C LYS A 63 -34.77 1.03 -4.18
N VAL A 64 -33.65 0.83 -3.51
CA VAL A 64 -32.59 1.83 -3.32
C VAL A 64 -31.35 1.36 -4.06
N LEU A 65 -30.88 2.18 -5.00
CA LEU A 65 -29.62 1.95 -5.70
C LEU A 65 -28.45 2.25 -4.78
N GLY A 66 -27.32 1.58 -5.01
CA GLY A 66 -26.12 1.75 -4.21
C GLY A 66 -25.48 3.14 -4.38
N PHE A 67 -25.57 3.69 -5.60
CA PHE A 67 -25.20 5.07 -5.88
C PHE A 67 -26.44 5.92 -6.20
N ASN A 68 -26.44 7.16 -5.71
CA ASN A 68 -27.43 8.18 -6.06
C ASN A 68 -27.17 8.69 -7.49
N THR A 69 -27.55 7.90 -8.48
CA THR A 69 -27.45 8.26 -9.91
C THR A 69 -28.83 8.40 -10.52
N TYR A 70 -28.96 9.30 -11.50
CA TYR A 70 -30.16 9.38 -12.31
C TYR A 70 -30.43 8.04 -13.03
N VAL A 71 -31.69 7.59 -13.01
CA VAL A 71 -32.15 6.38 -13.69
C VAL A 71 -33.08 6.81 -14.82
N PRO A 72 -32.72 6.56 -16.09
CA PRO A 72 -33.61 6.80 -17.21
C PRO A 72 -34.86 5.93 -17.09
N GLU A 73 -36.03 6.48 -17.45
CA GLU A 73 -37.31 5.75 -17.39
C GLU A 73 -37.34 4.48 -18.25
N SER A 74 -36.49 4.42 -19.28
CA SER A 74 -36.37 3.28 -20.20
C SER A 74 -35.62 2.08 -19.62
N ILE A 75 -34.97 2.21 -18.46
CA ILE A 75 -34.10 1.16 -17.90
C ILE A 75 -34.72 0.60 -16.60
N SER A 76 -34.76 -0.73 -16.50
CA SER A 76 -35.25 -1.38 -15.29
C SER A 76 -34.30 -1.18 -14.11
N TYR A 77 -34.87 -1.08 -12.91
CA TYR A 77 -34.10 -0.97 -11.66
C TYR A 77 -33.03 -2.07 -11.51
N TYR A 78 -33.35 -3.32 -11.85
CA TYR A 78 -32.43 -4.44 -11.71
C TYR A 78 -31.23 -4.34 -12.65
N ALA A 79 -31.44 -3.85 -13.88
CA ALA A 79 -30.35 -3.60 -14.82
C ALA A 79 -29.38 -2.54 -14.27
N MET A 80 -29.89 -1.44 -13.72
CA MET A 80 -29.05 -0.41 -13.09
C MET A 80 -28.34 -0.91 -11.83
N ALA A 81 -29.00 -1.74 -11.01
CA ALA A 81 -28.38 -2.32 -9.82
C ALA A 81 -27.19 -3.24 -10.17
N VAL A 82 -27.34 -4.09 -11.19
CA VAL A 82 -26.25 -4.95 -11.68
C VAL A 82 -25.11 -4.11 -12.25
N TYR A 83 -25.43 -3.07 -13.02
CA TYR A 83 -24.42 -2.17 -13.59
C TYR A 83 -23.61 -1.44 -12.51
N GLN A 84 -24.28 -0.88 -11.50
CA GLN A 84 -23.61 -0.22 -10.38
C GLN A 84 -22.74 -1.19 -9.57
N PHE A 85 -23.21 -2.41 -9.33
CA PHE A 85 -22.44 -3.44 -8.64
C PHE A 85 -21.19 -3.84 -9.45
N TYR A 86 -21.32 -3.96 -10.77
CA TYR A 86 -20.21 -4.25 -11.66
C TYR A 86 -19.15 -3.14 -11.66
N ILE A 87 -19.55 -1.87 -11.75
CA ILE A 87 -18.62 -0.73 -11.66
C ILE A 87 -17.90 -0.72 -10.31
N MET A 88 -18.64 -0.95 -9.23
CA MET A 88 -18.06 -1.00 -7.88
C MET A 88 -17.00 -2.11 -7.79
N LEU A 89 -17.29 -3.32 -8.31
CA LEU A 89 -16.32 -4.42 -8.35
C LEU A 89 -15.09 -4.06 -9.18
N LEU A 90 -15.26 -3.42 -10.34
CA LEU A 90 -14.14 -2.96 -11.16
C LEU A 90 -13.27 -1.94 -10.42
N ALA A 91 -13.90 -0.95 -9.76
CA ALA A 91 -13.17 0.05 -8.99
C ALA A 91 -12.39 -0.59 -7.82
N LEU A 92 -13.02 -1.50 -7.08
CA LEU A 92 -12.40 -2.20 -5.96
C LEU A 92 -11.25 -3.10 -6.42
N THR A 93 -11.42 -3.84 -7.52
CA THR A 93 -10.38 -4.73 -8.06
C THR A 93 -9.27 -4.01 -8.81
N GLY A 94 -9.48 -2.77 -9.25
CA GLY A 94 -8.44 -1.94 -9.84
C GLY A 94 -7.59 -1.22 -8.79
N VAL A 95 -8.25 -0.48 -7.89
CA VAL A 95 -7.57 0.45 -6.98
C VAL A 95 -6.93 -0.27 -5.79
N LEU A 96 -7.67 -1.16 -5.11
CA LEU A 96 -7.16 -1.78 -3.89
C LEU A 96 -5.95 -2.70 -4.15
N PRO A 97 -5.94 -3.58 -5.16
CA PRO A 97 -4.76 -4.40 -5.44
C PRO A 97 -3.55 -3.56 -5.83
N PHE A 98 -3.75 -2.41 -6.47
CA PHE A 98 -2.68 -1.47 -6.77
C PHE A 98 -2.06 -0.91 -5.48
N ASP A 99 -2.87 -0.38 -4.57
CA ASP A 99 -2.38 0.17 -3.29
C ASP A 99 -1.71 -0.90 -2.41
N LEU A 100 -2.26 -2.12 -2.40
CA LEU A 100 -1.66 -3.26 -1.70
C LEU A 100 -0.33 -3.68 -2.33
N CYS A 101 -0.21 -3.60 -3.67
CA CYS A 101 1.05 -3.83 -4.37
C CYS A 101 2.11 -2.79 -3.97
N VAL A 102 1.72 -1.51 -3.91
CA VAL A 102 2.59 -0.40 -3.47
C VAL A 102 3.08 -0.64 -2.03
N THR A 103 2.16 -0.96 -1.12
CA THR A 103 2.46 -1.29 0.29
C THR A 103 3.50 -2.42 0.36
N TYR A 104 3.25 -3.49 -0.38
CA TYR A 104 4.09 -4.68 -0.38
C TYR A 104 5.49 -4.40 -0.93
N ILE A 105 5.61 -3.61 -2.00
CA ILE A 105 6.90 -3.23 -2.56
C ILE A 105 7.68 -2.37 -1.55
N LEU A 106 7.05 -1.37 -0.93
CA LEU A 106 7.69 -0.53 0.10
C LEU A 106 8.21 -1.38 1.28
N CYS A 107 7.39 -2.31 1.78
CA CYS A 107 7.79 -3.25 2.83
C CYS A 107 8.98 -4.13 2.43
N LEU A 108 9.10 -4.53 1.16
CA LEU A 108 10.24 -5.32 0.72
C LEU A 108 11.50 -4.48 0.58
N ILE A 109 11.37 -3.25 0.07
CA ILE A 109 12.47 -2.31 -0.01
C ILE A 109 13.02 -2.05 1.41
N SER A 110 12.16 -1.81 2.41
CA SER A 110 12.61 -1.59 3.79
C SER A 110 13.35 -2.80 4.37
N ILE A 111 12.91 -4.02 4.07
CA ILE A 111 13.62 -5.25 4.46
C ILE A 111 15.02 -5.32 3.81
N GLN A 112 15.16 -4.91 2.54
CA GLN A 112 16.46 -4.90 1.87
C GLN A 112 17.42 -3.87 2.50
N TRP A 113 16.93 -2.67 2.83
CA TRP A 113 17.72 -1.66 3.54
C TRP A 113 18.17 -2.13 4.91
N LYS A 114 17.27 -2.72 5.71
CA LYS A 114 17.64 -3.31 7.00
C LYS A 114 18.72 -4.38 6.83
N SER A 115 18.58 -5.26 5.83
CA SER A 115 19.58 -6.30 5.56
C SER A 115 20.94 -5.71 5.18
N LEU A 116 20.96 -4.65 4.38
CA LEU A 116 22.19 -3.93 4.02
C LEU A 116 22.85 -3.30 5.24
N ASN A 117 22.08 -2.60 6.09
CA ASN A 117 22.57 -1.96 7.30
C ASN A 117 23.20 -2.97 8.28
N THR A 118 22.56 -4.11 8.47
CA THR A 118 23.11 -5.19 9.29
C THR A 118 24.39 -5.75 8.69
N GLU A 119 24.46 -5.95 7.38
CA GLU A 119 25.68 -6.46 6.74
C GLU A 119 26.84 -5.46 6.86
N ILE A 120 26.57 -4.16 6.71
CA ILE A 120 27.56 -3.10 6.93
C ILE A 120 28.06 -3.12 8.38
N LYS A 121 27.16 -3.26 9.34
CA LYS A 121 27.52 -3.36 10.76
C LYS A 121 28.40 -4.59 11.04
N ASN A 122 28.03 -5.75 10.51
CA ASN A 122 28.84 -6.96 10.66
C ASN A 122 30.25 -6.79 10.06
N ILE A 123 30.37 -6.12 8.91
CA ILE A 123 31.67 -5.84 8.29
C ILE A 123 32.52 -4.88 9.13
N LEU A 124 31.89 -3.93 9.85
CA LEU A 124 32.58 -2.98 10.72
C LEU A 124 33.01 -3.63 12.05
N ASP A 125 32.25 -4.61 12.53
CA ASP A 125 32.53 -5.35 13.76
C ASP A 125 33.55 -6.49 13.55
N ASP A 126 33.83 -6.91 12.30
CA ASP A 126 34.83 -7.92 11.95
C ASP A 126 36.28 -7.38 12.16
N GLU A 127 37.06 -8.02 13.04
CA GLU A 127 38.49 -7.69 13.20
C GLU A 127 39.33 -8.19 12.01
N ILE A 128 40.11 -7.29 11.40
CA ILE A 128 40.97 -7.61 10.25
C ILE A 128 42.36 -7.98 10.76
N VAL A 129 42.63 -9.29 10.87
CA VAL A 129 43.92 -9.79 11.38
C VAL A 129 44.84 -10.27 10.25
N THR A 130 44.28 -10.80 9.16
CA THR A 130 45.07 -11.37 8.06
C THR A 130 44.92 -10.64 6.72
N LEU A 131 45.86 -10.89 5.80
CA LEU A 131 45.87 -10.33 4.44
C LEU A 131 44.75 -10.92 3.56
N GLU A 132 44.27 -12.13 3.89
CA GLU A 132 43.07 -12.74 3.30
C GLU A 132 41.79 -12.06 3.79
N ASP A 133 41.71 -11.72 5.08
CA ASP A 133 40.60 -10.94 5.65
C ASP A 133 40.48 -9.58 4.98
N GLN A 134 41.60 -8.95 4.63
CA GLN A 134 41.60 -7.66 3.93
C GLN A 134 41.00 -7.77 2.51
N LYS A 135 41.28 -8.87 1.78
CA LYS A 135 40.67 -9.13 0.46
C LYS A 135 39.18 -9.46 0.59
N LEU A 136 38.81 -10.23 1.61
CA LEU A 136 37.42 -10.58 1.90
C LEU A 136 36.62 -9.32 2.27
N PHE A 137 37.16 -8.48 3.15
CA PHE A 137 36.61 -7.19 3.55
C PHE A 137 36.35 -6.31 2.33
N LYS A 138 37.36 -6.11 1.46
CA LYS A 138 37.20 -5.32 0.23
C LYS A 138 36.08 -5.85 -0.68
N THR A 139 35.94 -7.16 -0.77
CA THR A 139 34.90 -7.82 -1.58
C THR A 139 33.51 -7.63 -0.96
N LYS A 140 33.37 -7.82 0.36
CA LYS A 140 32.12 -7.58 1.11
C LYS A 140 31.68 -6.12 1.00
N VAL A 141 32.60 -5.17 1.24
CA VAL A 141 32.34 -3.73 1.11
C VAL A 141 31.89 -3.38 -0.30
N ARG A 142 32.58 -3.88 -1.34
CA ARG A 142 32.19 -3.64 -2.74
C ARG A 142 30.76 -4.13 -3.00
N ARG A 143 30.40 -5.33 -2.55
CA ARG A 143 29.05 -5.88 -2.69
C ARG A 143 28.00 -5.02 -1.99
N CYS A 144 28.28 -4.53 -0.78
CA CYS A 144 27.39 -3.61 -0.05
C CYS A 144 27.19 -2.29 -0.80
N VAL A 145 28.27 -1.69 -1.32
CA VAL A 145 28.20 -0.44 -2.09
C VAL A 145 27.41 -0.63 -3.39
N GLU A 146 27.63 -1.73 -4.11
CA GLU A 146 26.87 -2.07 -5.32
C GLU A 146 25.37 -2.23 -5.02
N HIS A 147 25.03 -2.92 -3.93
CA HIS A 147 23.63 -3.10 -3.52
C HIS A 147 22.99 -1.80 -3.02
N HIS A 148 23.71 -0.97 -2.26
CA HIS A 148 23.27 0.36 -1.84
C HIS A 148 22.91 1.23 -3.06
N ASN A 149 23.81 1.29 -4.04
CA ASN A 149 23.59 2.03 -5.28
C ASN A 149 22.40 1.50 -6.07
N PHE A 150 22.20 0.18 -6.10
CA PHE A 150 21.03 -0.44 -6.68
C PHE A 150 19.74 -0.03 -5.96
N LEU A 151 19.68 -0.15 -4.62
CA LEU A 151 18.49 0.20 -3.83
C LEU A 151 18.13 1.67 -3.97
N LYS A 152 19.13 2.55 -3.98
CA LYS A 152 18.94 3.99 -4.21
C LYS A 152 18.28 4.26 -5.57
N ARG A 153 18.85 3.71 -6.65
CA ARG A 153 18.27 3.84 -8.01
C ARG A 153 16.87 3.23 -8.10
N TYR A 154 16.66 2.10 -7.45
CA TYR A 154 15.37 1.41 -7.45
C TYR A 154 14.29 2.28 -6.77
N ILE A 155 14.59 2.90 -5.63
CA ILE A 155 13.68 3.82 -4.96
C ILE A 155 13.41 5.07 -5.80
N GLU A 156 14.43 5.64 -6.44
CA GLU A 156 14.24 6.80 -7.32
C GLU A 156 13.28 6.47 -8.48
N ASP A 157 13.47 5.33 -9.14
CA ASP A 157 12.58 4.85 -10.21
C ASP A 157 11.16 4.54 -9.68
N TYR A 158 11.08 3.96 -8.48
CA TYR A 158 9.83 3.63 -7.82
C TYR A 158 9.04 4.90 -7.45
N ASN A 159 9.70 5.88 -6.83
CA ASN A 159 9.12 7.17 -6.49
C ASN A 159 8.65 7.91 -7.75
N LYS A 160 9.45 7.92 -8.82
CA LYS A 160 9.01 8.48 -10.11
C LYS A 160 7.74 7.78 -10.63
N SER A 161 7.66 6.45 -10.48
CA SER A 161 6.50 5.66 -10.93
C SER A 161 5.21 5.98 -10.18
N ILE A 162 5.29 6.28 -8.89
CA ILE A 162 4.12 6.42 -8.02
C ILE A 162 3.80 7.89 -7.72
N SER A 163 4.77 8.79 -7.84
CA SER A 163 4.64 10.22 -7.49
C SER A 163 3.39 10.88 -8.07
N LEU A 164 3.10 10.66 -9.36
CA LEU A 164 1.91 11.22 -10.01
C LEU A 164 0.62 10.61 -9.46
N GLY A 165 0.59 9.30 -9.23
CA GLY A 165 -0.56 8.61 -8.64
C GLY A 165 -0.84 9.08 -7.21
N LEU A 166 0.23 9.24 -6.41
CA LEU A 166 0.13 9.76 -5.04
C LEU A 166 -0.34 11.22 -5.01
N LEU A 167 0.16 12.05 -5.94
CA LEU A 167 -0.30 13.43 -6.08
C LEU A 167 -1.79 13.49 -6.43
N ALA A 168 -2.23 12.67 -7.39
CA ALA A 168 -3.64 12.57 -7.75
C ALA A 168 -4.48 12.10 -6.56
N TYR A 169 -4.00 11.12 -5.79
CA TYR A 169 -4.66 10.64 -4.58
C TYR A 169 -4.78 11.76 -3.53
N LEU A 170 -3.71 12.52 -3.28
CA LEU A 170 -3.72 13.63 -2.32
C LEU A 170 -4.68 14.75 -2.75
N LEU A 171 -4.73 15.09 -4.04
CA LEU A 171 -5.69 16.06 -4.57
C LEU A 171 -7.13 15.58 -4.37
N MET A 172 -7.42 14.31 -4.68
CA MET A 172 -8.72 13.70 -4.44
C MET A 172 -9.08 13.69 -2.95
N PHE A 173 -8.10 13.41 -2.07
CA PHE A 173 -8.28 13.45 -0.62
C PHE A 173 -8.65 14.85 -0.13
N VAL A 174 -7.93 15.88 -0.55
CA VAL A 174 -8.21 17.27 -0.16
C VAL A 174 -9.59 17.71 -0.66
N MET A 175 -9.90 17.48 -1.93
CA MET A 175 -11.20 17.83 -2.51
C MET A 175 -12.36 17.12 -1.80
N SER A 176 -12.19 15.82 -1.51
CA SER A 176 -13.14 15.03 -0.71
C SER A 176 -13.36 15.63 0.68
N ASN A 177 -12.29 16.05 1.36
CA ASN A 177 -12.37 16.70 2.67
C ASN A 177 -13.12 18.03 2.60
N CYS A 178 -12.83 18.87 1.60
CA CYS A 178 -13.54 20.12 1.40
C CYS A 178 -15.05 19.91 1.17
N LEU A 179 -15.42 18.95 0.31
CA LEU A 179 -16.82 18.63 0.04
C LEU A 179 -17.54 18.08 1.28
N ASN A 180 -16.89 17.18 2.03
CA ASN A 180 -17.47 16.63 3.25
C ASN A 180 -17.63 17.70 4.34
N LEU A 181 -16.67 18.62 4.48
CA LEU A 181 -16.80 19.76 5.40
C LEU A 181 -17.98 20.67 5.00
N PHE A 182 -18.14 20.95 3.70
CA PHE A 182 -19.26 21.73 3.20
C PHE A 182 -20.61 21.06 3.50
N ILE A 183 -20.74 19.76 3.24
CA ILE A 183 -21.94 18.98 3.55
C ILE A 183 -22.26 19.05 5.05
N VAL A 184 -21.26 18.86 5.92
CA VAL A 184 -21.42 18.94 7.38
C VAL A 184 -21.85 20.34 7.83
N SER A 185 -21.29 21.39 7.22
CA SER A 185 -21.64 22.78 7.56
C SER A 185 -23.06 23.18 7.14
N SER A 186 -23.64 22.47 6.17
CA SER A 186 -24.99 22.74 5.66
C SER A 186 -26.12 22.20 6.55
N GLY A 187 -25.79 21.60 7.70
CA GLY A 187 -26.76 21.00 8.62
C GLY A 187 -27.40 19.72 8.07
N PRO A 188 -26.61 18.68 7.75
CA PRO A 188 -27.12 17.49 7.08
C PRO A 188 -27.92 16.59 8.05
N GLU A 189 -28.79 15.75 7.49
CA GLU A 189 -29.38 14.64 8.24
C GLU A 189 -28.29 13.72 8.81
N VAL A 190 -28.55 13.10 9.97
CA VAL A 190 -27.63 12.18 10.65
C VAL A 190 -27.11 11.08 9.72
N ARG A 191 -27.93 10.60 8.78
CA ARG A 191 -27.54 9.59 7.79
C ARG A 191 -26.39 10.07 6.90
N GLU A 192 -26.48 11.30 6.39
CA GLU A 192 -25.46 11.86 5.51
C GLU A 192 -24.18 12.18 6.30
N LEU A 193 -24.33 12.63 7.56
CA LEU A 193 -23.19 12.80 8.47
C LEU A 193 -22.42 11.48 8.69
N VAL A 194 -23.13 10.38 8.99
CA VAL A 194 -22.50 9.06 9.19
C VAL A 194 -21.79 8.58 7.93
N LYS A 195 -22.38 8.76 6.74
CA LYS A 195 -21.74 8.42 5.47
C LYS A 195 -20.46 9.22 5.25
N CYS A 196 -20.48 10.52 5.51
CA CYS A 196 -19.30 11.39 5.38
C CYS A 196 -18.16 10.92 6.31
N ILE A 197 -18.48 10.61 7.57
CA ILE A 197 -17.51 10.11 8.55
C ILE A 197 -16.92 8.77 8.11
N LEU A 198 -17.75 7.81 7.73
CA LEU A 198 -17.30 6.49 7.29
C LEU A 198 -16.44 6.58 6.03
N TYR A 199 -16.83 7.44 5.08
CA TYR A 199 -16.07 7.65 3.85
C TYR A 199 -14.69 8.25 4.15
N GLN A 200 -14.62 9.30 4.99
CA GLN A 200 -13.34 9.89 5.38
C GLN A 200 -12.47 8.94 6.19
N PHE A 201 -13.06 8.19 7.11
CA PHE A 201 -12.35 7.20 7.90
C PHE A 201 -11.72 6.13 6.99
N ASN A 202 -12.45 5.62 6.00
CA ASN A 202 -11.90 4.66 5.04
C ASN A 202 -10.78 5.27 4.19
N LEU A 203 -10.98 6.47 3.66
CA LEU A 203 -10.00 7.13 2.79
C LEU A 203 -8.70 7.48 3.56
N ALA A 204 -8.82 7.90 4.82
CA ALA A 204 -7.70 8.14 5.70
C ALA A 204 -6.97 6.84 6.07
N ASN A 205 -7.69 5.77 6.42
CA ASN A 205 -7.08 4.48 6.71
C ASN A 205 -6.36 3.89 5.51
N GLN A 206 -6.93 4.00 4.31
CA GLN A 206 -6.28 3.60 3.07
C GLN A 206 -4.95 4.34 2.93
N PHE A 207 -4.97 5.67 2.97
CA PHE A 207 -3.76 6.47 2.87
C PHE A 207 -2.69 6.11 3.91
N ILE A 208 -3.08 6.04 5.19
CA ILE A 208 -2.17 5.81 6.30
C ILE A 208 -1.55 4.40 6.23
N LEU A 209 -2.39 3.37 6.03
CA LEU A 209 -1.96 1.98 6.06
C LEU A 209 -1.19 1.57 4.81
N THR A 210 -1.50 2.12 3.63
CA THR A 210 -0.84 1.68 2.38
C THR A 210 0.34 2.55 1.98
N TYR A 211 0.38 3.82 2.40
CA TYR A 211 1.43 4.75 1.99
C TYR A 211 2.28 5.23 3.16
N VAL A 212 1.66 5.80 4.20
CA VAL A 212 2.40 6.50 5.28
C VAL A 212 3.24 5.54 6.12
N ILE A 213 2.64 4.48 6.66
CA ILE A 213 3.34 3.54 7.54
C ILE A 213 4.44 2.76 6.81
N PRO A 214 4.21 2.18 5.61
CA PRO A 214 5.28 1.54 4.84
C PRO A 214 6.42 2.50 4.49
N ALA A 215 6.12 3.75 4.13
CA ALA A 215 7.13 4.76 3.88
C ALA A 215 7.92 5.10 5.16
N GLN A 216 7.26 5.15 6.32
CA GLN A 216 7.94 5.37 7.60
C GLN A 216 8.93 4.24 7.92
N PHE A 217 8.58 2.98 7.67
CA PHE A 217 9.53 1.87 7.83
C PHE A 217 10.76 2.01 6.94
N LEU A 218 10.59 2.57 5.75
CA LEU A 218 11.71 2.83 4.85
C LEU A 218 12.59 3.98 5.36
N SER A 219 11.97 5.10 5.77
CA SER A 219 12.69 6.28 6.26
C SER A 219 13.48 6.01 7.55
N THR A 220 13.05 5.06 8.39
CA THR A 220 13.81 4.67 9.59
C THR A 220 15.05 3.84 9.30
N GLU A 221 15.18 3.27 8.10
CA GLU A 221 16.31 2.43 7.70
C GLU A 221 17.28 3.15 6.74
N PHE A 222 16.98 4.40 6.37
CA PHE A 222 17.83 5.24 5.52
C PHE A 222 18.94 5.93 6.30
#